data_AF-A0A1X7FWK2-F1
#
_entry.id   AF-A0A1X7FWK2-F1
#
_cell.length_a   1.000
_cell.length_b   1.000
_cell.length_c   1.000
_cell.angle_alpha   90.00
_cell.angle_beta   90.00
_cell.angle_gamma   90.00
#
_symmetry.space_group_name_H-M   'P 1'
#
loop_
_entity.id
_entity.type
_entity.pdbx_description
1 polymer ?
#
loop_
_entity_poly.entity_id
_entity_poly.type
_entity_poly.pdbx_seq_one_letter_code
_entity_poly.pdbx_strand_id
1 'polypeptide(L)'
;MKVLRKGILLPLCIAMFSATLSTQAYASEPLGGVTLLSKNNMPCGFLPPAEGSGQTYNYATNSPSYECYPNTVRSVRFDRLPSAMEVIFSSRPDCNTTAAGENDYWLKFKTTATNTGSPRIYSLEELQTYSKGQTIFRGLKLVDKKAVSGDTMRDATTCVKFVASADIDTPSPMASLKLKPGGTLGEKKESEDIERVCPDASMIYERKHRGDENGKTSYNCRTAEGYVIEDRKWSVTFRESGLDPDEESAMPSGNDKRYIYFTCPINTVMTGRHHKDDENGNTRYQCASLVDSTNKRSVLVEPTQWSPEHSESSDTDETCAENEVMIGRAHKNDENGETRYLCATLRPTAQ
;
A
#
# COMPACT_ATOMS: atom_id res chain seq x y z
N MET A 1 -54.13 81.73 19.90
CA MET A 1 -54.42 80.29 20.03
C MET A 1 -54.16 79.59 18.71
N LYS A 2 -53.07 78.81 18.61
CA LYS A 2 -52.98 77.55 17.85
C LYS A 2 -51.60 76.95 18.10
N VAL A 3 -51.61 75.76 18.69
CA VAL A 3 -50.49 74.90 19.03
C VAL A 3 -49.94 74.29 17.74
N LEU A 4 -48.61 74.25 17.55
CA LEU A 4 -48.01 73.29 16.61
C LEU A 4 -46.71 72.69 17.17
N ARG A 5 -46.61 71.38 16.95
CA ARG A 5 -45.83 70.37 17.67
C ARG A 5 -44.33 70.38 17.33
N LYS A 6 -43.49 70.12 18.34
CA LYS A 6 -42.10 69.66 18.18
C LYS A 6 -42.09 68.16 17.89
N GLY A 7 -41.48 67.76 16.77
CA GLY A 7 -41.08 66.38 16.50
C GLY A 7 -39.55 66.29 16.63
N ILE A 8 -39.06 65.46 17.55
CA ILE A 8 -37.64 65.12 17.70
C ILE A 8 -37.47 63.73 17.07
N LEU A 9 -36.62 63.64 16.04
CA LEU A 9 -36.17 62.38 15.45
C LEU A 9 -35.05 61.79 16.33
N LEU A 10 -35.21 60.54 16.76
CA LEU A 10 -34.14 59.71 17.32
C LEU A 10 -33.49 58.88 16.19
N PRO A 11 -32.15 58.76 16.10
CA PRO A 11 -31.52 57.82 15.18
C PRO A 11 -31.51 56.41 15.80
N LEU A 12 -32.09 55.45 15.08
CA LEU A 12 -32.05 54.03 15.38
C LEU A 12 -30.71 53.47 14.90
N CYS A 13 -29.80 53.17 15.84
CA CYS A 13 -28.51 52.54 15.56
C CYS A 13 -28.71 51.01 15.46
N ILE A 14 -28.75 50.48 14.24
CA ILE A 14 -28.78 49.03 13.99
C ILE A 14 -27.33 48.53 13.99
N ALA A 15 -26.88 47.94 15.10
CA ALA A 15 -25.62 47.21 15.14
C ALA A 15 -25.80 45.85 14.47
N MET A 16 -25.26 45.70 13.25
CA MET A 16 -25.13 44.38 12.61
C MET A 16 -23.93 43.64 13.23
N PHE A 17 -24.22 42.64 14.06
CA PHE A 17 -23.23 41.64 14.47
C PHE A 17 -23.05 40.63 13.32
N SER A 18 -22.02 40.82 12.50
CA SER A 18 -21.54 39.78 11.59
C SER A 18 -20.71 38.77 12.39
N ALA A 19 -21.31 37.62 12.69
CA ALA A 19 -20.57 36.47 13.22
C ALA A 19 -19.79 35.82 12.07
N THR A 20 -18.51 36.16 11.95
CA THR A 20 -17.58 35.39 11.11
C THR A 20 -17.28 34.07 11.81
N LEU A 21 -17.88 32.97 11.32
CA LEU A 21 -17.43 31.63 11.66
C LEU A 21 -16.06 31.42 11.02
N SER A 22 -15.01 31.52 11.83
CA SER A 22 -13.67 31.07 11.47
C SER A 22 -13.68 29.54 11.42
N THR A 23 -13.82 28.95 10.24
CA THR A 23 -13.46 27.53 10.05
C THR A 23 -11.95 27.42 10.19
N GLN A 24 -11.48 27.07 11.39
CA GLN A 24 -10.11 26.59 11.55
C GLN A 24 -10.04 25.24 10.84
N ALA A 25 -9.42 25.22 9.66
CA ALA A 25 -8.86 24.00 9.13
C ALA A 25 -7.79 23.54 10.13
N TYR A 26 -8.09 22.51 10.92
CA TYR A 26 -7.06 21.78 11.63
C TYR A 26 -6.16 21.16 10.56
N ALA A 27 -5.04 21.82 10.26
CA ALA A 27 -3.93 21.17 9.60
C ALA A 27 -3.50 20.04 10.55
N SER A 28 -3.87 18.80 10.22
CA SER A 28 -3.35 17.62 10.92
C SER A 28 -1.83 17.75 10.89
N GLU A 29 -1.18 17.79 12.07
CA GLU A 29 0.28 17.76 12.10
C GLU A 29 0.78 16.61 11.24
N PRO A 30 1.88 16.78 10.48
CA PRO A 30 2.37 15.71 9.61
C PRO A 30 2.54 14.46 10.46
N LEU A 31 1.82 13.39 10.12
CA LEU A 31 1.91 12.12 10.85
C LEU A 31 3.38 11.67 10.85
N GLY A 32 3.90 11.33 12.02
CA GLY A 32 5.21 10.69 12.13
C GLY A 32 5.23 9.34 11.41
N GLY A 33 6.39 8.89 10.96
CA GLY A 33 6.53 7.62 10.27
C GLY A 33 7.95 7.08 10.22
N VAL A 34 8.17 6.16 9.28
CA VAL A 34 9.49 5.62 8.98
C VAL A 34 9.95 6.19 7.65
N THR A 35 11.15 6.74 7.61
CA THR A 35 11.82 7.09 6.36
C THR A 35 12.94 6.09 6.12
N LEU A 36 12.81 5.32 5.05
CA LEU A 36 13.89 4.49 4.54
C LEU A 36 14.77 5.31 3.60
N LEU A 37 16.06 5.00 3.59
CA LEU A 37 17.05 5.66 2.75
C LEU A 37 17.73 4.60 1.88
N SER A 38 17.76 4.87 0.59
CA SER A 38 18.41 4.00 -0.38
C SER A 38 19.94 4.12 -0.37
N LYS A 39 20.62 3.29 -1.18
CA LYS A 39 22.06 3.42 -1.48
C LYS A 39 22.50 4.84 -1.84
N ASN A 40 21.65 5.60 -2.54
CA ASN A 40 21.95 6.94 -3.02
C ASN A 40 21.41 8.03 -2.08
N ASN A 41 21.04 7.68 -0.84
CA ASN A 41 20.39 8.55 0.13
C ASN A 41 19.06 9.14 -0.33
N MET A 42 18.37 8.50 -1.27
CA MET A 42 17.02 8.92 -1.64
C MET A 42 16.04 8.47 -0.55
N PRO A 43 15.29 9.39 0.07
CA PRO A 43 14.33 9.06 1.11
C PRO A 43 13.05 8.50 0.50
N CYS A 44 12.44 7.55 1.20
CA CYS A 44 11.08 7.11 0.93
C CYS A 44 10.34 6.90 2.26
N GLY A 45 9.23 7.60 2.42
CA GLY A 45 8.46 7.70 3.66
C GLY A 45 7.30 6.72 3.71
N PHE A 46 7.08 6.14 4.89
CA PHE A 46 5.97 5.25 5.19
C PHE A 46 5.24 5.70 6.44
N LEU A 47 3.92 5.85 6.31
CA LEU A 47 3.07 6.32 7.40
C LEU A 47 2.48 5.12 8.16
N PRO A 48 2.52 5.13 9.49
CA PRO A 48 1.84 4.13 10.29
C PRO A 48 0.32 4.38 10.28
N PRO A 49 -0.48 3.37 10.64
CA PRO A 49 -1.87 3.60 11.02
C PRO A 49 -1.96 4.47 12.27
N ALA A 50 -3.14 5.03 12.52
CA ALA A 50 -3.40 5.84 13.70
C ALA A 50 -3.18 5.03 15.01
N GLU A 51 -2.74 5.72 16.06
CA GLU A 51 -2.62 5.15 17.40
C GLU A 51 -3.96 4.56 17.86
N GLY A 52 -3.92 3.42 18.54
CA GLY A 52 -5.13 2.77 19.04
C GLY A 52 -6.03 2.14 17.98
N SER A 53 -5.76 2.32 16.69
CA SER A 53 -6.69 1.90 15.63
C SER A 53 -6.84 0.39 15.46
N GLY A 54 -5.93 -0.42 16.01
CA GLY A 54 -5.87 -1.86 15.75
C GLY A 54 -5.50 -2.23 14.31
N GLN A 55 -5.21 -1.25 13.44
CA GLN A 55 -4.95 -1.49 12.02
C GLN A 55 -3.52 -1.97 11.77
N THR A 56 -3.36 -2.66 10.64
CA THR A 56 -2.07 -3.14 10.15
C THR A 56 -1.83 -2.61 8.75
N TYR A 57 -0.73 -1.88 8.53
CA TYR A 57 -0.32 -1.43 7.20
C TYR A 57 0.93 -2.17 6.76
N ASN A 58 0.90 -2.69 5.53
CA ASN A 58 1.98 -3.48 4.96
C ASN A 58 2.47 -2.86 3.64
N TYR A 59 3.71 -2.40 3.63
CA TYR A 59 4.31 -1.71 2.51
C TYR A 59 5.38 -2.60 1.86
N ALA A 60 5.19 -2.97 0.60
CA ALA A 60 6.22 -3.62 -0.20
C ALA A 60 7.17 -2.54 -0.74
N THR A 61 8.31 -2.33 -0.07
CA THR A 61 9.20 -1.19 -0.31
C THR A 61 9.78 -1.18 -1.72
N ASN A 62 10.03 -2.35 -2.29
CA ASN A 62 10.52 -2.52 -3.65
C ASN A 62 9.39 -2.63 -4.68
N SER A 63 8.18 -2.19 -4.36
CA SER A 63 7.08 -2.19 -5.31
C SER A 63 7.08 -0.94 -6.17
N PRO A 64 6.81 -1.04 -7.49
CA PRO A 64 6.69 0.12 -8.39
C PRO A 64 5.62 1.15 -8.00
N SER A 65 4.74 0.84 -7.04
CA SER A 65 3.81 1.81 -6.46
C SER A 65 4.45 2.82 -5.50
N TYR A 66 5.68 2.57 -5.04
CA TYR A 66 6.34 3.38 -4.01
C TYR A 66 7.64 4.01 -4.50
N GLU A 67 7.97 5.16 -3.90
CA GLU A 67 9.14 5.97 -4.27
C GLU A 67 10.48 5.28 -4.01
N CYS A 68 10.53 4.25 -3.16
CA CYS A 68 11.79 3.53 -2.99
C CYS A 68 12.16 2.72 -4.24
N TYR A 69 11.20 2.31 -5.07
CA TYR A 69 11.48 1.50 -6.26
C TYR A 69 12.29 2.27 -7.32
N PRO A 70 13.26 1.64 -8.00
CA PRO A 70 13.77 0.27 -7.82
C PRO A 70 14.90 0.15 -6.78
N ASN A 71 15.14 1.20 -6.02
CA ASN A 71 16.29 1.31 -5.14
C ASN A 71 16.22 0.40 -3.92
N THR A 72 17.38 -0.12 -3.58
CA THR A 72 17.57 -0.96 -2.41
C THR A 72 17.77 -0.12 -1.15
N VAL A 73 17.12 -0.53 -0.06
CA VAL A 73 17.13 0.18 1.22
C VAL A 73 18.36 -0.20 2.05
N ARG A 74 18.97 0.79 2.72
CA ARG A 74 20.17 0.58 3.56
C ARG A 74 20.08 1.18 4.95
N SER A 75 19.30 2.23 5.12
CA SER A 75 19.24 2.97 6.37
C SER A 75 17.82 3.44 6.65
N VAL A 76 17.59 3.78 7.91
CA VAL A 76 16.26 4.14 8.40
C VAL A 76 16.35 5.28 9.40
N ARG A 77 15.35 6.16 9.33
CA ARG A 77 15.01 7.15 10.34
C ARG A 77 13.59 6.90 10.81
N PHE A 78 13.40 6.99 12.12
CA PHE A 78 12.09 6.96 12.74
C PHE A 78 11.74 8.39 13.13
N ASP A 79 10.56 8.88 12.75
CA ASP A 79 10.09 10.21 13.10
C ASP A 79 8.73 10.11 13.78
N ARG A 80 8.62 10.58 15.03
CA ARG A 80 7.35 10.79 15.72
C ARG A 80 6.36 9.61 15.65
N LEU A 81 6.86 8.37 15.76
CA LEU A 81 6.00 7.19 15.71
C LEU A 81 4.98 7.18 16.87
N PRO A 82 3.74 6.72 16.63
CA PRO A 82 2.74 6.49 17.66
C PRO A 82 3.21 5.56 18.77
N SER A 83 2.55 5.59 19.93
CA SER A 83 2.78 4.57 20.95
C SER A 83 2.10 3.24 20.60
N ALA A 84 2.41 2.19 21.36
CA ALA A 84 1.80 0.86 21.22
C ALA A 84 1.80 0.28 19.78
N MET A 85 2.80 0.63 18.98
CA MET A 85 3.01 0.20 17.61
C MET A 85 4.10 -0.86 17.52
N GLU A 86 3.90 -1.90 16.71
CA GLU A 86 4.99 -2.72 16.19
C GLU A 86 5.42 -2.24 14.81
N VAL A 87 6.73 -2.23 14.58
CA VAL A 87 7.34 -1.92 13.26
C VAL A 87 8.20 -3.10 12.86
N ILE A 88 7.97 -3.66 11.68
CA ILE A 88 8.68 -4.82 11.17
C ILE A 88 9.36 -4.45 9.87
N PHE A 89 10.65 -4.77 9.75
CA PHE A 89 11.38 -4.79 8.48
C PHE A 89 11.69 -6.24 8.11
N SER A 90 11.55 -6.60 6.84
CA SER A 90 11.81 -7.97 6.38
C SER A 90 12.34 -8.02 4.95
N SER A 91 13.06 -9.11 4.64
CA SER A 91 13.39 -9.51 3.28
C SER A 91 12.23 -10.09 2.49
N ARG A 92 11.14 -10.47 3.16
CA ARG A 92 9.93 -10.94 2.51
C ARG A 92 9.00 -9.78 2.14
N PRO A 93 8.39 -9.80 0.95
CA PRO A 93 7.48 -8.73 0.49
C PRO A 93 6.18 -8.63 1.29
N ASP A 94 5.83 -9.67 2.07
CA ASP A 94 4.63 -9.73 2.91
C ASP A 94 4.90 -9.41 4.39
N CYS A 95 6.16 -9.19 4.79
CA CYS A 95 6.59 -9.06 6.18
C CYS A 95 6.10 -10.21 7.10
N ASN A 96 5.80 -11.38 6.55
CA ASN A 96 5.33 -12.51 7.34
C ASN A 96 6.50 -13.20 8.03
N THR A 97 6.66 -12.95 9.33
CA THR A 97 7.76 -13.51 10.12
C THR A 97 7.55 -14.98 10.51
N THR A 98 6.35 -15.55 10.37
CA THR A 98 6.07 -16.95 10.76
C THR A 98 6.27 -17.93 9.61
N ALA A 99 6.13 -17.47 8.36
CA ALA A 99 6.34 -18.26 7.15
C ALA A 99 7.75 -18.06 6.54
N ALA A 100 8.69 -17.57 7.35
CA ALA A 100 10.00 -17.16 6.88
C ALA A 100 10.92 -18.36 6.62
N GLY A 101 11.45 -18.43 5.40
CA GLY A 101 12.41 -19.45 4.96
C GLY A 101 13.80 -19.24 5.57
N GLU A 102 14.73 -20.16 5.33
CA GLU A 102 16.06 -20.16 5.97
C GLU A 102 16.83 -18.84 5.77
N ASN A 103 16.80 -18.30 4.55
CA ASN A 103 17.50 -17.07 4.15
C ASN A 103 16.69 -15.79 4.38
N ASP A 104 15.50 -15.88 4.97
CA ASP A 104 14.72 -14.70 5.31
C ASP A 104 15.21 -14.09 6.62
N TYR A 105 15.23 -12.75 6.68
CA TYR A 105 15.49 -12.00 7.90
C TYR A 105 14.29 -11.12 8.28
N TRP A 106 14.25 -10.75 9.55
CA TRP A 106 13.39 -9.67 10.02
C TRP A 106 13.95 -8.97 11.26
N LEU A 107 13.57 -7.71 11.40
CA LEU A 107 13.71 -6.94 12.64
C LEU A 107 12.32 -6.49 13.06
N LYS A 108 11.92 -6.82 14.29
CA LYS A 108 10.65 -6.40 14.87
C LYS A 108 10.90 -5.48 16.06
N PHE A 109 10.41 -4.26 15.94
CA PHE A 109 10.48 -3.24 16.98
C PHE A 109 9.11 -3.02 17.59
N LYS A 110 9.12 -2.54 18.83
CA LYS A 110 7.93 -2.03 19.50
C LYS A 110 8.20 -0.63 20.04
N THR A 111 7.27 0.28 19.82
CA THR A 111 7.31 1.60 20.42
C THR A 111 6.87 1.51 21.89
N THR A 112 7.64 2.12 22.79
CA THR A 112 7.37 2.13 24.24
C THR A 112 6.97 3.51 24.76
N ALA A 113 6.88 4.51 23.88
CA ALA A 113 6.43 5.86 24.19
C ALA A 113 5.70 6.47 22.98
N THR A 114 4.87 7.47 23.22
CA THR A 114 4.35 8.34 22.15
C THR A 114 5.48 9.16 21.54
N ASN A 115 5.28 9.61 20.30
CA ASN A 115 6.21 10.51 19.60
C ASN A 115 7.63 9.93 19.51
N THR A 116 7.75 8.63 19.23
CA THR A 116 9.03 7.92 19.19
C THR A 116 9.82 8.32 17.93
N GLY A 117 10.89 9.09 18.11
CA GLY A 117 11.78 9.54 17.04
C GLY A 117 13.23 9.13 17.27
N SER A 118 13.93 8.76 16.21
CA SER A 118 15.33 8.38 16.28
C SER A 118 16.23 9.62 16.39
N PRO A 119 17.25 9.61 17.26
CA PRO A 119 18.15 10.77 17.42
C PRO A 119 19.06 10.99 16.20
N ARG A 120 19.21 9.96 15.35
CA ARG A 120 19.97 9.97 14.11
C ARG A 120 19.41 8.94 13.14
N ILE A 121 20.05 8.82 11.98
CA ILE A 121 19.84 7.75 11.03
C ILE A 121 20.60 6.50 11.51
N TYR A 122 19.98 5.34 11.37
CA TYR A 122 20.57 4.03 11.66
C TYR A 122 20.73 3.23 10.37
N SER A 123 21.85 2.54 10.19
CA SER A 123 21.91 1.53 9.13
C SER A 123 21.13 0.29 9.56
N LEU A 124 20.56 -0.44 8.61
CA LEU A 124 19.86 -1.70 8.91
C LEU A 124 20.82 -2.75 9.49
N GLU A 125 22.06 -2.76 9.01
CA GLU A 125 23.13 -3.59 9.56
C GLU A 125 23.44 -3.23 11.01
N GLU A 126 23.42 -1.95 11.39
CA GLU A 126 23.63 -1.55 12.77
C GLU A 126 22.49 -2.05 13.65
N LEU A 127 21.24 -1.88 13.23
CA LEU A 127 20.07 -2.32 13.99
C LEU A 127 20.08 -3.83 14.28
N GLN A 128 20.67 -4.64 13.38
CA GLN A 128 20.79 -6.08 13.56
C GLN A 128 21.71 -6.47 14.72
N THR A 129 22.67 -5.62 15.07
CA THR A 129 23.66 -5.89 16.13
C THR A 129 23.05 -5.86 17.52
N TYR A 130 21.92 -5.17 17.69
CA TYR A 130 21.21 -5.07 18.96
C TYR A 130 20.61 -6.41 19.37
N SER A 131 20.63 -6.70 20.67
CA SER A 131 20.04 -7.94 21.22
C SER A 131 18.53 -7.84 21.33
N LYS A 132 17.85 -8.99 21.24
CA LYS A 132 16.41 -9.09 21.52
C LYS A 132 16.14 -8.55 22.94
N GLY A 133 15.16 -7.67 23.05
CA GLY A 133 14.80 -6.99 24.28
C GLY A 133 15.59 -5.71 24.57
N GLN A 134 16.57 -5.35 23.73
CA GLN A 134 17.36 -4.13 23.92
C GLN A 134 16.60 -2.88 23.45
N THR A 135 16.67 -1.82 24.24
CA THR A 135 16.22 -0.48 23.83
C THR A 135 17.26 0.12 22.89
N ILE A 136 16.84 0.52 21.69
CA ILE A 136 17.74 1.11 20.66
C ILE A 136 17.98 2.58 20.99
N PHE A 137 16.89 3.30 21.24
CA PHE A 137 16.85 4.67 21.71
C PHE A 137 15.54 4.89 22.48
N ARG A 138 15.37 6.05 23.11
CA ARG A 138 14.18 6.36 23.91
C ARG A 138 12.91 6.15 23.06
N GLY A 139 12.05 5.24 23.52
CA GLY A 139 10.77 4.96 22.87
C GLY A 139 10.81 3.81 21.85
N LEU A 140 11.97 3.26 21.47
CA LEU A 140 12.04 2.13 20.53
C LEU A 140 12.82 0.95 21.11
N LYS A 141 12.18 -0.23 21.13
CA LYS A 141 12.76 -1.48 21.62
C LYS A 141 12.76 -2.54 20.53
N LEU A 142 13.87 -3.24 20.34
CA LEU A 142 13.89 -4.43 19.48
C LEU A 142 13.29 -5.61 20.25
N VAL A 143 12.17 -6.15 19.79
CA VAL A 143 11.42 -7.19 20.50
C VAL A 143 11.60 -8.56 19.88
N ASP A 144 11.96 -8.64 18.60
CA ASP A 144 12.27 -9.89 17.94
C ASP A 144 13.17 -9.67 16.74
N LYS A 145 13.96 -10.68 16.38
CA LYS A 145 14.77 -10.67 15.16
C LYS A 145 15.08 -12.08 14.68
N LYS A 146 15.26 -12.19 13.36
CA LYS A 146 16.06 -13.24 12.75
C LYS A 146 17.10 -12.56 11.89
N ALA A 147 18.36 -12.79 12.21
CA ALA A 147 19.48 -12.39 11.38
C ALA A 147 19.95 -13.61 10.60
N VAL A 148 20.34 -13.42 9.34
CA VAL A 148 21.00 -14.44 8.53
C VAL A 148 22.50 -14.08 8.51
N SER A 149 23.38 -15.07 8.59
CA SER A 149 24.83 -14.84 8.63
C SER A 149 25.33 -14.14 7.35
N GLY A 150 26.16 -13.10 7.48
CA GLY A 150 26.74 -12.31 6.37
C GLY A 150 26.12 -10.92 6.21
N ASP A 151 26.51 -10.18 5.16
CA ASP A 151 26.01 -8.82 4.81
C ASP A 151 24.55 -8.80 4.30
N THR A 152 23.75 -9.80 4.67
CA THR A 152 22.49 -10.19 4.02
C THR A 152 21.33 -9.22 4.22
N MET A 153 21.41 -8.31 5.20
CA MET A 153 20.35 -7.33 5.44
C MET A 153 20.41 -6.12 4.52
N ARG A 154 21.63 -5.77 4.10
CA ARG A 154 21.88 -4.65 3.20
C ARG A 154 21.27 -4.96 1.85
N ASP A 155 20.49 -4.01 1.34
CA ASP A 155 19.84 -4.11 0.03
C ASP A 155 18.76 -5.19 -0.10
N ALA A 156 18.43 -5.89 1.00
CA ALA A 156 17.49 -7.00 1.00
C ALA A 156 16.13 -6.66 1.65
N THR A 157 15.96 -5.49 2.28
CA THR A 157 14.62 -5.11 2.81
C THR A 157 13.65 -4.89 1.65
N THR A 158 12.61 -5.70 1.58
CA THR A 158 11.53 -5.59 0.59
C THR A 158 10.20 -5.19 1.23
N CYS A 159 10.14 -5.10 2.56
CA CYS A 159 8.91 -4.79 3.26
C CYS A 159 9.09 -4.00 4.57
N VAL A 160 8.15 -3.07 4.81
CA VAL A 160 7.88 -2.45 6.11
C VAL A 160 6.44 -2.71 6.51
N LYS A 161 6.22 -3.23 7.72
CA LYS A 161 4.89 -3.44 8.29
C LYS A 161 4.73 -2.71 9.61
N PHE A 162 3.58 -2.06 9.76
CA PHE A 162 3.14 -1.42 10.99
C PHE A 162 1.94 -2.18 11.56
N VAL A 163 1.93 -2.38 12.87
CA VAL A 163 0.79 -2.97 13.58
C VAL A 163 0.45 -2.07 14.76
N ALA A 164 -0.64 -1.32 14.66
CA ALA A 164 -1.17 -0.56 15.79
C ALA A 164 -1.91 -1.50 16.74
N SER A 165 -1.68 -1.34 18.05
CA SER A 165 -2.56 -1.98 19.03
C SER A 165 -3.96 -1.36 18.96
N ALA A 166 -4.98 -2.15 19.26
CA ALA A 166 -6.34 -1.64 19.43
C ALA A 166 -6.50 -1.10 20.86
N ASP A 167 -7.05 0.10 21.00
CA ASP A 167 -7.51 0.63 22.28
C ASP A 167 -8.84 0.02 22.70
N ILE A 168 -9.19 0.14 23.98
CA ILE A 168 -10.45 -0.39 24.54
C ILE A 168 -11.70 0.18 23.85
N ASP A 169 -11.60 1.41 23.37
CA ASP A 169 -12.68 2.12 22.69
C ASP A 169 -12.67 1.89 21.16
N THR A 170 -11.73 1.10 20.64
CA THR A 170 -11.66 0.79 19.21
C THR A 170 -12.89 -0.02 18.83
N PRO A 171 -13.71 0.46 17.88
CA PRO A 171 -14.87 -0.29 17.46
C PRO A 171 -14.45 -1.65 16.90
N SER A 172 -15.28 -2.67 17.14
CA SER A 172 -15.06 -3.98 16.54
C SER A 172 -15.03 -3.88 15.01
N PRO A 173 -14.21 -4.70 14.32
CA PRO A 173 -14.13 -4.69 12.87
C PRO A 173 -15.51 -4.89 12.23
N MET A 174 -15.90 -3.99 11.33
CA MET A 174 -17.16 -4.13 10.60
C MET A 174 -17.12 -5.34 9.67
N ALA A 175 -18.30 -5.87 9.33
CA ALA A 175 -18.42 -6.95 8.36
C ALA A 175 -17.80 -6.56 7.01
N SER A 176 -17.25 -7.54 6.30
CA SER A 176 -16.71 -7.30 4.96
C SER A 176 -17.80 -6.89 3.98
N LEU A 177 -17.41 -6.06 3.01
CA LEU A 177 -18.28 -5.64 1.93
C LEU A 177 -18.73 -6.85 1.11
N LYS A 178 -20.00 -6.85 0.72
CA LYS A 178 -20.54 -7.82 -0.22
C LYS A 178 -20.29 -7.34 -1.64
N LEU A 179 -19.54 -8.13 -2.40
CA LEU A 179 -19.16 -7.79 -3.76
C LEU A 179 -20.09 -8.46 -4.77
N LYS A 180 -20.39 -7.75 -5.85
CA LYS A 180 -21.21 -8.23 -6.96
C LYS A 180 -20.39 -8.24 -8.24
N PRO A 181 -20.70 -9.09 -9.24
CA PRO A 181 -20.10 -9.00 -10.56
C PRO A 181 -20.22 -7.57 -11.13
N GLY A 182 -19.09 -7.03 -11.60
CA GLY A 182 -18.95 -5.65 -12.07
C GLY A 182 -18.71 -5.52 -13.57
N GLY A 183 -18.67 -6.64 -14.30
CA GLY A 183 -18.39 -6.69 -15.72
C GLY A 183 -17.15 -7.53 -16.04
N THR A 184 -16.93 -7.75 -17.34
CA THR A 184 -15.82 -8.55 -17.87
C THR A 184 -15.11 -7.75 -18.95
N LEU A 185 -13.78 -7.66 -18.83
CA LEU A 185 -12.91 -7.21 -19.90
C LEU A 185 -12.61 -8.42 -20.79
N GLY A 186 -13.32 -8.55 -21.91
CA GLY A 186 -13.26 -9.71 -22.80
C GLY A 186 -11.89 -9.92 -23.45
N GLU A 187 -11.55 -11.15 -23.78
CA GLU A 187 -10.22 -11.60 -24.23
C GLU A 187 -9.49 -10.67 -25.24
N LYS A 188 -8.24 -10.36 -24.93
CA LYS A 188 -7.29 -9.65 -25.80
C LYS A 188 -5.94 -10.34 -25.79
N LYS A 189 -5.17 -10.20 -26.86
CA LYS A 189 -3.81 -10.74 -26.89
C LYS A 189 -3.00 -10.03 -25.81
N GLU A 190 -2.25 -10.77 -24.99
CA GLU A 190 -1.49 -10.17 -23.89
C GLU A 190 -0.50 -9.12 -24.41
N SER A 191 0.17 -9.41 -25.53
CA SER A 191 1.12 -8.50 -26.18
C SER A 191 0.50 -7.31 -26.93
N GLU A 192 -0.82 -7.15 -26.91
CA GLU A 192 -1.48 -5.96 -27.47
C GLU A 192 -1.21 -4.76 -26.56
N ASP A 193 -0.76 -3.63 -27.12
CA ASP A 193 -0.56 -2.37 -26.39
C ASP A 193 -1.92 -1.77 -25.99
N ILE A 194 -2.54 -2.31 -24.94
CA ILE A 194 -3.91 -1.97 -24.57
C ILE A 194 -4.06 -1.76 -23.07
N GLU A 195 -4.72 -0.66 -22.70
CA GLU A 195 -5.15 -0.42 -21.34
C GLU A 195 -6.43 -1.22 -21.05
N ARG A 196 -6.40 -2.01 -19.99
CA ARG A 196 -7.47 -2.90 -19.56
C ARG A 196 -7.97 -2.39 -18.22
N VAL A 197 -9.00 -1.54 -18.27
CA VAL A 197 -9.55 -0.86 -17.09
C VAL A 197 -10.97 -1.36 -16.83
N CYS A 198 -11.22 -1.83 -15.61
CA CYS A 198 -12.53 -2.25 -15.16
C CYS A 198 -13.55 -1.10 -15.28
N PRO A 199 -14.75 -1.35 -15.84
CA PRO A 199 -15.75 -0.31 -16.05
C PRO A 199 -16.29 0.23 -14.72
N ASP A 200 -16.95 1.39 -14.77
CA ASP A 200 -17.64 1.99 -13.62
C ASP A 200 -16.78 2.05 -12.34
N ALA A 201 -17.37 1.80 -11.17
CA ALA A 201 -16.70 1.67 -9.88
C ALA A 201 -16.33 0.20 -9.60
N SER A 202 -15.80 -0.52 -10.59
CA SER A 202 -15.42 -1.92 -10.45
C SER A 202 -13.91 -2.17 -10.36
N MET A 203 -13.56 -3.29 -9.73
CA MET A 203 -12.21 -3.66 -9.30
C MET A 203 -11.87 -5.04 -9.84
N ILE A 204 -10.61 -5.25 -10.23
CA ILE A 204 -10.16 -6.56 -10.72
C ILE A 204 -10.24 -7.57 -9.57
N TYR A 205 -10.81 -8.75 -9.81
CA TYR A 205 -10.74 -9.87 -8.87
C TYR A 205 -10.27 -11.16 -9.52
N GLU A 206 -10.27 -11.23 -10.84
CA GLU A 206 -9.88 -12.43 -11.58
C GLU A 206 -9.18 -12.06 -12.88
N ARG A 207 -8.09 -12.78 -13.18
CA ARG A 207 -7.41 -12.77 -14.47
C ARG A 207 -7.47 -14.18 -15.03
N LYS A 208 -7.82 -14.29 -16.31
CA LYS A 208 -7.70 -15.54 -17.07
C LYS A 208 -6.71 -15.31 -18.18
N HIS A 209 -5.67 -16.13 -18.20
CA HIS A 209 -4.69 -16.17 -19.27
C HIS A 209 -4.56 -17.61 -19.73
N ARG A 210 -4.36 -17.80 -21.05
CA ARG A 210 -4.27 -19.11 -21.69
C ARG A 210 -3.16 -19.08 -22.73
N GLY A 211 -2.18 -19.96 -22.62
CA GLY A 211 -0.99 -19.98 -23.48
C GLY A 211 0.14 -19.06 -23.00
N ASP A 212 1.00 -18.67 -23.95
CA ASP A 212 2.11 -17.73 -23.77
C ASP A 212 1.68 -16.28 -24.09
N GLU A 213 2.59 -15.39 -24.47
CA GLU A 213 2.35 -13.96 -24.77
C GLU A 213 1.46 -13.72 -26.00
N ASN A 214 1.26 -14.78 -26.78
CA ASN A 214 0.29 -14.82 -27.87
C ASN A 214 -1.08 -15.30 -27.42
N GLY A 215 -1.14 -15.81 -26.21
CA GLY A 215 -2.31 -16.13 -25.44
C GLY A 215 -3.22 -14.94 -25.21
N LYS A 216 -4.47 -15.29 -24.89
CA LYS A 216 -5.52 -14.31 -24.65
C LYS A 216 -5.70 -14.11 -23.15
N THR A 217 -5.72 -12.84 -22.75
CA THR A 217 -6.00 -12.42 -21.39
C THR A 217 -7.36 -11.77 -21.28
N SER A 218 -8.13 -12.18 -20.28
CA SER A 218 -9.36 -11.51 -19.86
C SER A 218 -9.32 -11.20 -18.37
N TYR A 219 -10.12 -10.22 -17.97
CA TYR A 219 -10.26 -9.84 -16.57
C TYR A 219 -11.72 -9.81 -16.20
N ASN A 220 -12.05 -10.28 -15.00
CA ASN A 220 -13.36 -10.08 -14.42
C ASN A 220 -13.27 -9.08 -13.27
N CYS A 221 -14.30 -8.24 -13.20
CA CYS A 221 -14.38 -7.12 -12.29
C CYS A 221 -15.53 -7.33 -11.29
N ARG A 222 -15.43 -6.72 -10.12
CA ARG A 222 -16.46 -6.69 -9.08
C ARG A 222 -16.76 -5.28 -8.62
N THR A 223 -18.00 -5.04 -8.22
CA THR A 223 -18.47 -3.78 -7.64
C THR A 223 -18.89 -3.98 -6.19
N ALA A 224 -18.85 -2.91 -5.41
CA ALA A 224 -19.44 -2.85 -4.08
C ALA A 224 -20.61 -1.85 -4.10
N GLU A 225 -21.81 -2.31 -3.78
CA GLU A 225 -23.00 -1.45 -3.78
C GLU A 225 -22.89 -0.36 -2.73
N GLY A 226 -23.22 0.89 -3.11
CA GLY A 226 -23.08 2.05 -2.23
C GLY A 226 -21.67 2.62 -2.15
N TYR A 227 -20.72 2.11 -2.93
CA TYR A 227 -19.35 2.62 -2.99
C TYR A 227 -18.99 3.09 -4.40
N VAL A 228 -18.06 4.04 -4.46
CA VAL A 228 -17.51 4.59 -5.72
C VAL A 228 -15.99 4.54 -5.70
N ILE A 229 -15.41 4.44 -6.89
CA ILE A 229 -13.97 4.52 -7.09
C ILE A 229 -13.57 5.97 -7.32
N GLU A 230 -12.56 6.43 -6.58
CA GLU A 230 -11.95 7.76 -6.70
C GLU A 230 -10.43 7.61 -6.88
N ASP A 231 -9.77 8.68 -7.33
CA ASP A 231 -8.31 8.78 -7.41
C ASP A 231 -7.60 7.65 -8.20
N ARG A 232 -8.18 7.28 -9.35
CA ARG A 232 -7.54 6.33 -10.28
C ARG A 232 -6.17 6.87 -10.70
N LYS A 233 -5.12 6.15 -10.32
CA LYS A 233 -3.73 6.50 -10.62
C LYS A 233 -3.00 5.29 -11.19
N TRP A 234 -2.33 5.51 -12.31
CA TRP A 234 -1.39 4.54 -12.86
C TRP A 234 -0.09 4.56 -12.06
N SER A 235 0.47 3.38 -11.81
CA SER A 235 1.84 3.23 -11.32
C SER A 235 2.83 3.79 -12.34
N VAL A 236 4.10 3.91 -11.93
CA VAL A 236 5.17 4.04 -12.92
C VAL A 236 5.16 2.83 -13.84
N THR A 237 5.73 3.00 -15.03
CA THR A 237 5.98 1.91 -15.95
C THR A 237 7.19 1.10 -15.48
N PHE A 238 7.09 -0.22 -15.52
CA PHE A 238 8.17 -1.13 -15.15
C PHE A 238 8.08 -2.43 -15.96
N ARG A 239 9.18 -3.18 -15.99
CA ARG A 239 9.24 -4.53 -16.56
C ARG A 239 8.92 -5.55 -15.48
N GLU A 240 7.94 -6.41 -15.71
CA GLU A 240 7.53 -7.40 -14.71
C GLU A 240 8.50 -8.58 -14.62
N SER A 241 9.26 -8.82 -15.68
CA SER A 241 10.22 -9.92 -15.77
C SER A 241 11.39 -9.85 -14.79
N GLY A 242 11.53 -8.75 -14.05
CA GLY A 242 12.60 -8.57 -13.06
C GLY A 242 13.97 -8.27 -13.66
N LEU A 243 14.02 -7.89 -14.94
CA LEU A 243 15.22 -7.31 -15.54
C LEU A 243 15.50 -5.95 -14.91
N ASP A 244 16.74 -5.74 -14.46
CA ASP A 244 17.20 -4.46 -13.94
C ASP A 244 17.09 -3.41 -15.06
N PRO A 245 16.42 -2.25 -14.83
CA PRO A 245 16.33 -1.19 -15.84
C PRO A 245 17.69 -0.66 -16.31
N ASP A 246 18.75 -0.81 -15.49
CA ASP A 246 20.11 -0.38 -15.82
C ASP A 246 20.93 -1.49 -16.53
N GLU A 247 20.45 -2.73 -16.58
CA GLU A 247 21.06 -3.79 -17.37
C GLU A 247 20.49 -3.79 -18.80
N GLU A 248 21.03 -2.90 -19.63
CA GLU A 248 20.63 -2.72 -21.04
C GLU A 248 20.91 -3.97 -21.92
N SER A 249 21.65 -4.97 -21.42
CA SER A 249 21.96 -6.19 -22.20
C SER A 249 22.11 -7.49 -21.40
N ALA A 250 21.74 -7.54 -20.13
CA ALA A 250 21.82 -8.81 -19.41
C ALA A 250 20.54 -9.61 -19.68
N MET A 251 20.62 -10.54 -20.62
CA MET A 251 20.15 -11.87 -20.26
C MET A 251 21.24 -12.45 -19.35
N PRO A 252 21.11 -12.43 -18.01
CA PRO A 252 21.82 -13.47 -17.28
C PRO A 252 21.20 -14.77 -17.80
N SER A 253 21.96 -15.52 -18.57
CA SER A 253 21.69 -16.95 -18.77
C SER A 253 21.81 -17.61 -17.39
N GLY A 254 20.73 -17.53 -16.62
CA GLY A 254 20.64 -18.00 -15.26
C GLY A 254 19.18 -17.91 -14.81
N ASN A 255 18.66 -19.02 -14.28
CA ASN A 255 17.29 -19.18 -13.79
C ASN A 255 16.98 -18.37 -12.51
N ASP A 256 17.67 -17.25 -12.27
CA ASP A 256 17.69 -16.52 -11.00
C ASP A 256 17.18 -15.08 -11.15
N LYS A 257 16.10 -14.84 -11.93
CA LYS A 257 15.42 -13.55 -11.88
C LYS A 257 14.54 -13.49 -10.64
N ARG A 258 14.58 -12.34 -9.95
CA ARG A 258 13.81 -12.08 -8.73
C ARG A 258 12.40 -11.65 -9.09
N TYR A 259 11.42 -12.01 -8.25
CA TYR A 259 10.06 -11.50 -8.35
C TYR A 259 10.04 -9.97 -8.28
N ILE A 260 9.30 -9.33 -9.18
CA ILE A 260 8.85 -7.95 -9.01
C ILE A 260 7.48 -7.97 -8.37
N TYR A 261 7.41 -7.61 -7.09
CA TYR A 261 6.16 -7.55 -6.35
C TYR A 261 5.49 -6.19 -6.57
N PHE A 262 4.41 -6.17 -7.34
CA PHE A 262 3.51 -5.03 -7.41
C PHE A 262 2.41 -5.13 -6.35
N THR A 263 2.25 -4.11 -5.52
CA THR A 263 1.07 -3.93 -4.67
C THR A 263 0.53 -2.52 -4.82
N CYS A 264 -0.80 -2.40 -4.84
CA CYS A 264 -1.44 -1.10 -4.77
C CYS A 264 -1.12 -0.41 -3.43
N PRO A 265 -1.04 0.93 -3.41
CA PRO A 265 -0.89 1.70 -2.16
C PRO A 265 -1.91 1.28 -1.09
N ILE A 266 -1.59 1.55 0.18
CA ILE A 266 -2.48 1.25 1.31
C ILE A 266 -3.89 1.82 1.08
N ASN A 267 -4.90 1.00 1.38
CA ASN A 267 -6.32 1.34 1.21
C ASN A 267 -6.71 1.67 -0.25
N THR A 268 -5.99 1.11 -1.22
CA THR A 268 -6.37 1.19 -2.64
C THR A 268 -6.45 -0.21 -3.26
N VAL A 269 -7.21 -0.30 -4.35
CA VAL A 269 -7.55 -1.54 -5.04
C VAL A 269 -7.14 -1.48 -6.50
N MET A 270 -6.83 -2.63 -7.09
CA MET A 270 -6.47 -2.70 -8.50
C MET A 270 -7.71 -2.57 -9.38
N THR A 271 -7.69 -1.62 -10.30
CA THR A 271 -8.81 -1.31 -11.19
C THR A 271 -8.45 -1.39 -12.67
N GLY A 272 -7.17 -1.55 -12.99
CA GLY A 272 -6.72 -1.74 -14.35
C GLY A 272 -5.29 -2.22 -14.45
N ARG A 273 -4.93 -2.70 -15.63
CA ARG A 273 -3.57 -3.04 -16.04
C ARG A 273 -3.36 -2.58 -17.48
N HIS A 274 -2.17 -2.10 -17.77
CA HIS A 274 -1.69 -1.86 -19.12
C HIS A 274 -0.42 -2.66 -19.28
N HIS A 275 -0.32 -3.37 -20.39
CA HIS A 275 0.82 -4.15 -20.77
C HIS A 275 1.01 -4.00 -22.27
N LYS A 276 2.26 -4.10 -22.72
CA LYS A 276 2.66 -3.89 -24.10
C LYS A 276 3.86 -4.79 -24.36
N ASP A 277 3.88 -5.42 -25.54
CA ASP A 277 4.92 -6.35 -25.99
C ASP A 277 4.92 -7.65 -25.16
N ASP A 278 6.07 -8.31 -24.96
CA ASP A 278 6.20 -9.47 -24.08
C ASP A 278 6.40 -9.05 -22.61
N GLU A 279 6.72 -9.98 -21.71
CA GLU A 279 6.85 -9.77 -20.26
C GLU A 279 8.06 -8.89 -19.90
N ASN A 280 8.96 -8.65 -20.87
CA ASN A 280 10.03 -7.66 -20.81
C ASN A 280 9.57 -6.28 -21.31
N GLY A 281 8.37 -6.21 -21.84
CA GLY A 281 7.64 -5.03 -22.20
C GLY A 281 7.15 -4.23 -20.99
N ASN A 282 6.55 -3.09 -21.31
CA ASN A 282 6.21 -2.08 -20.33
C ASN A 282 4.85 -2.40 -19.69
N THR A 283 4.87 -2.71 -18.39
CA THR A 283 3.65 -2.84 -17.58
C THR A 283 3.44 -1.64 -16.68
N ARG A 284 2.17 -1.30 -16.46
CA ARG A 284 1.73 -0.45 -15.34
C ARG A 284 0.37 -0.91 -14.85
N TYR A 285 0.09 -0.63 -13.59
CA TYR A 285 -1.16 -0.99 -12.93
C TYR A 285 -1.90 0.27 -12.51
N GLN A 286 -3.23 0.24 -12.61
CA GLN A 286 -4.08 1.30 -12.12
C GLN A 286 -4.62 0.92 -10.75
N CYS A 287 -4.30 1.72 -9.75
CA CYS A 287 -4.85 1.60 -8.40
C CYS A 287 -5.80 2.77 -8.14
N ALA A 288 -6.78 2.55 -7.26
CA ALA A 288 -7.76 3.57 -6.94
C ALA A 288 -8.31 3.39 -5.52
N SER A 289 -8.79 4.47 -4.91
CA SER A 289 -9.45 4.43 -3.62
C SER A 289 -10.91 4.03 -3.78
N LEU A 290 -11.40 3.16 -2.90
CA LEU A 290 -12.82 2.86 -2.80
C LEU A 290 -13.39 3.65 -1.62
N VAL A 291 -14.44 4.44 -1.87
CA VAL A 291 -15.08 5.28 -0.85
C VAL A 291 -16.59 5.08 -0.82
N ASP A 292 -17.17 5.22 0.36
CA ASP A 292 -18.62 5.25 0.54
C ASP A 292 -19.22 6.42 -0.25
N SER A 293 -20.22 6.12 -1.09
CA SER A 293 -20.83 7.09 -1.99
C SER A 293 -21.55 8.24 -1.28
N THR A 294 -22.00 8.02 -0.05
CA THR A 294 -22.82 8.96 0.73
C THR A 294 -21.95 9.86 1.61
N ASN A 295 -21.03 9.26 2.37
CA ASN A 295 -20.25 9.99 3.38
C ASN A 295 -18.78 10.18 3.00
N LYS A 296 -18.34 9.65 1.85
CA LYS A 296 -16.97 9.76 1.32
C LYS A 296 -15.87 9.19 2.23
N ARG A 297 -16.24 8.29 3.16
CA ARG A 297 -15.25 7.56 3.98
C ARG A 297 -14.57 6.50 3.14
N SER A 298 -13.26 6.37 3.32
CA SER A 298 -12.46 5.34 2.68
C SER A 298 -12.80 3.94 3.19
N VAL A 299 -12.53 2.94 2.37
CA VAL A 299 -12.63 1.52 2.71
C VAL A 299 -11.26 1.01 3.17
N LEU A 300 -11.25 0.21 4.23
CA LEU A 300 -10.07 -0.55 4.64
C LEU A 300 -9.86 -1.70 3.66
N VAL A 301 -8.65 -1.77 3.13
CA VAL A 301 -8.20 -2.86 2.26
C VAL A 301 -7.28 -3.73 3.10
N GLU A 302 -7.73 -4.95 3.43
CA GLU A 302 -7.00 -5.88 4.27
C GLU A 302 -6.37 -6.98 3.40
N PRO A 303 -5.05 -6.91 3.10
CA PRO A 303 -4.39 -7.92 2.31
C PRO A 303 -4.50 -9.30 2.96
N THR A 304 -4.71 -10.32 2.13
CA THR A 304 -4.61 -11.72 2.57
C THR A 304 -3.16 -12.20 2.40
N GLN A 305 -2.98 -13.47 2.02
CA GLN A 305 -1.66 -14.01 1.70
C GLN A 305 -1.46 -13.96 0.19
N TRP A 306 -0.21 -13.79 -0.24
CA TRP A 306 0.15 -14.07 -1.62
C TRP A 306 -0.25 -15.50 -1.95
N SER A 307 -0.79 -15.69 -3.16
CA SER A 307 -1.05 -17.02 -3.69
C SER A 307 0.25 -17.86 -3.73
N PRO A 308 0.10 -19.19 -3.82
CA PRO A 308 1.19 -20.05 -4.29
C PRO A 308 1.75 -19.59 -5.65
N GLU A 309 2.81 -20.25 -6.09
CA GLU A 309 3.41 -20.01 -7.40
C GLU A 309 2.58 -20.69 -8.49
N HIS A 310 2.28 -19.95 -9.55
CA HIS A 310 1.51 -20.43 -10.69
C HIS A 310 2.29 -20.24 -11.98
N SER A 311 2.39 -21.29 -12.80
CA SER A 311 2.98 -21.18 -14.15
C SER A 311 1.94 -20.58 -15.10
N GLU A 312 2.26 -19.49 -15.79
CA GLU A 312 1.28 -18.85 -16.71
C GLU A 312 0.89 -19.77 -17.88
N SER A 313 1.79 -20.66 -18.30
CA SER A 313 1.54 -21.71 -19.29
C SER A 313 0.61 -22.84 -18.84
N SER A 314 0.18 -22.88 -17.56
CA SER A 314 -0.65 -23.96 -17.02
C SER A 314 -2.16 -23.74 -17.16
N ASP A 315 -2.58 -22.70 -17.88
CA ASP A 315 -3.99 -22.38 -18.15
C ASP A 315 -4.86 -22.24 -16.87
N THR A 316 -4.27 -21.81 -15.75
CA THR A 316 -4.98 -21.62 -14.49
C THR A 316 -5.69 -20.26 -14.45
N ASP A 317 -6.96 -20.28 -14.02
CA ASP A 317 -7.69 -19.05 -13.69
C ASP A 317 -7.27 -18.58 -12.30
N GLU A 318 -6.98 -17.29 -12.22
CA GLU A 318 -6.44 -16.69 -11.00
C GLU A 318 -7.51 -15.78 -10.40
N THR A 319 -8.17 -16.29 -9.36
CA THR A 319 -9.45 -15.75 -8.88
C THR A 319 -9.42 -15.52 -7.38
N CYS A 320 -9.61 -14.27 -6.96
CA CYS A 320 -9.84 -13.94 -5.56
C CYS A 320 -11.18 -14.50 -5.06
N ALA A 321 -11.26 -14.83 -3.76
CA ALA A 321 -12.45 -15.40 -3.13
C ALA A 321 -13.69 -14.48 -3.24
N GLU A 322 -14.90 -14.98 -3.02
CA GLU A 322 -16.21 -14.32 -3.31
C GLU A 322 -16.35 -12.85 -2.86
N ASN A 323 -15.66 -12.41 -1.81
CA ASN A 323 -15.71 -11.02 -1.32
C ASN A 323 -14.33 -10.36 -1.25
N GLU A 324 -13.44 -10.79 -2.12
CA GLU A 324 -12.10 -10.24 -2.26
C GLU A 324 -11.88 -9.66 -3.65
N VAL A 325 -10.88 -8.77 -3.72
CA VAL A 325 -10.40 -8.15 -4.95
C VAL A 325 -8.88 -8.24 -5.01
N MET A 326 -8.33 -8.15 -6.21
CA MET A 326 -6.91 -8.14 -6.44
C MET A 326 -6.33 -6.77 -6.06
N ILE A 327 -5.21 -6.79 -5.33
CA ILE A 327 -4.48 -5.59 -4.93
C ILE A 327 -3.00 -5.69 -5.25
N GLY A 328 -2.52 -6.83 -5.75
CA GLY A 328 -1.15 -7.01 -6.14
C GLY A 328 -0.94 -8.19 -7.07
N ARG A 329 0.17 -8.15 -7.79
CA ARG A 329 0.67 -9.22 -8.65
C ARG A 329 2.19 -9.25 -8.51
N ALA A 330 2.76 -10.44 -8.52
CA ALA A 330 4.19 -10.62 -8.62
C ALA A 330 4.49 -11.57 -9.75
N HIS A 331 5.54 -11.28 -10.50
CA HIS A 331 6.00 -12.10 -11.61
C HIS A 331 7.52 -12.19 -11.56
N LYS A 332 8.07 -13.32 -11.97
CA LYS A 332 9.53 -13.55 -12.07
C LYS A 332 9.83 -14.17 -13.43
N ASN A 333 11.04 -13.95 -13.93
CA ASN A 333 11.52 -14.53 -15.19
C ASN A 333 10.78 -14.00 -16.43
N ASP A 334 10.93 -14.71 -17.52
CA ASP A 334 10.24 -14.48 -18.77
C ASP A 334 8.86 -15.17 -18.73
N GLU A 335 8.31 -15.56 -19.86
CA GLU A 335 6.88 -15.79 -20.06
C GLU A 335 6.41 -17.18 -19.58
N ASN A 336 7.39 -18.01 -19.18
CA ASN A 336 7.17 -19.23 -18.40
C ASN A 336 7.41 -19.01 -16.91
N GLY A 337 7.52 -17.75 -16.52
CA GLY A 337 7.70 -17.26 -15.19
C GLY A 337 6.57 -17.64 -14.25
N GLU A 338 6.91 -17.72 -12.97
CA GLU A 338 5.88 -17.93 -11.97
C GLU A 338 5.22 -16.61 -11.61
N THR A 339 3.90 -16.65 -11.54
CA THR A 339 3.08 -15.54 -11.09
C THR A 339 2.50 -15.82 -9.72
N ARG A 340 2.36 -14.76 -8.93
CA ARG A 340 1.59 -14.75 -7.69
C ARG A 340 0.64 -13.57 -7.68
N TYR A 341 -0.44 -13.70 -6.94
CA TYR A 341 -1.44 -12.64 -6.77
C TYR A 341 -1.66 -12.35 -5.30
N LEU A 342 -1.98 -11.10 -4.99
CA LEU A 342 -2.38 -10.68 -3.67
C LEU A 342 -3.82 -10.20 -3.73
N CYS A 343 -4.67 -10.89 -2.98
CA CYS A 343 -6.07 -10.51 -2.79
C CYS A 343 -6.23 -9.73 -1.48
N ALA A 344 -7.36 -9.04 -1.35
CA ALA A 344 -7.72 -8.35 -0.12
C ALA A 344 -9.21 -8.43 0.16
N THR A 345 -9.55 -8.53 1.45
CA THR A 345 -10.91 -8.30 1.94
C THR A 345 -11.13 -6.80 2.10
N LEU A 346 -12.31 -6.34 1.72
CA LEU A 346 -12.71 -4.94 1.84
C LEU A 346 -13.65 -4.75 3.04
N ARG A 347 -13.36 -3.77 3.91
CA ARG A 347 -14.21 -3.43 5.06
C ARG A 347 -14.47 -1.94 5.12
N PRO A 348 -15.71 -1.50 5.43
CA PRO A 348 -15.91 -0.09 5.69
C PRO A 348 -15.15 0.31 6.96
N THR A 349 -14.65 1.55 7.02
CA THR A 349 -14.00 2.08 8.22
C THR A 349 -15.02 2.27 9.35
N ALA A 350 -14.68 1.83 10.55
CA ALA A 350 -15.54 1.95 11.72
C ALA A 350 -16.02 3.40 11.97
N GLN A 351 -17.19 3.53 12.60
CA GLN A 351 -17.84 4.83 12.82
C GLN A 351 -17.20 5.65 13.92
#